data_AF-A0A938SWK2-F1
#
_entry.id   AF-A0A938SWK2-F1
#
_cell.length_a   1.000
_cell.length_b   1.000
_cell.length_c   1.000
_cell.angle_alpha   90.00
_cell.angle_beta   90.00
_cell.angle_gamma   90.00
#
_symmetry.space_group_name_H-M   'P 1'
#
loop_
_entity.id
_entity.type
_entity.pdbx_description
1 polymer ?
#
loop_
_entity_poly.entity_id
_entity_poly.type
_entity_poly.pdbx_seq_one_letter_code
_entity_poly.pdbx_strand_id
1 'polypeptide(L)'
;MWRLCRAVLAQYRLDPADELHGLPHWARVARNGYWLAAATGVSPRLVEPFALLHDACRENEDRDPGHGPRAAALAAVLTPELLELAAPQIELLREACAQHTRGRTVAHPELQVCWDADRLDLVRLGFALDRRRLCTEAARAVAEGELRLPPMDLPLFLARRWRVDSRGQTVPVLEFTPDLEDDDSDDE
;
A
#
# COMPACT_ATOMS: atom_id res chain seq x y z
N MET A 1 -2.07 7.77 -9.82
CA MET A 1 -2.37 6.49 -9.15
C MET A 1 -3.81 5.96 -9.28
N TRP A 2 -4.88 6.75 -9.16
CA TRP A 2 -6.27 6.24 -9.32
C TRP A 2 -6.55 5.42 -10.61
N ARG A 3 -5.87 5.75 -11.72
CA ARG A 3 -5.93 4.98 -12.97
C ARG A 3 -5.39 3.55 -12.81
N LEU A 4 -4.30 3.38 -12.07
CA LEU A 4 -3.75 2.06 -11.74
C LEU A 4 -4.74 1.28 -10.88
N CYS A 5 -5.29 1.89 -9.83
CA CYS A 5 -6.29 1.23 -8.98
C CYS A 5 -7.47 0.69 -9.81
N ARG A 6 -8.03 1.50 -10.72
CA ARG A 6 -9.09 1.05 -11.63
C ARG A 6 -8.66 -0.11 -12.53
N ALA A 7 -7.46 -0.06 -13.10
CA ALA A 7 -6.94 -1.12 -13.97
C ALA A 7 -6.76 -2.43 -13.19
N VAL A 8 -6.27 -2.36 -11.96
CA VAL A 8 -6.09 -3.51 -11.06
C VAL A 8 -7.44 -4.10 -10.63
N LEU A 9 -8.39 -3.25 -10.22
CA LEU A 9 -9.73 -3.70 -9.83
C LEU A 9 -10.49 -4.34 -10.98
N ALA A 10 -10.27 -3.90 -12.22
CA ALA A 10 -10.91 -4.50 -13.40
C ALA A 10 -10.55 -5.97 -13.64
N GLN A 11 -9.41 -6.44 -13.14
CA GLN A 11 -9.02 -7.86 -13.22
C GLN A 11 -9.18 -8.62 -11.89
N TYR A 12 -9.38 -7.91 -10.78
CA TYR A 12 -9.46 -8.52 -9.45
C TYR A 12 -10.71 -9.40 -9.35
N ARG A 13 -10.53 -10.61 -8.80
CA ARG A 13 -11.57 -11.66 -8.81
C ARG A 13 -12.22 -11.91 -7.45
N LEU A 14 -11.68 -11.32 -6.40
CA LEU A 14 -12.17 -11.47 -5.03
C LEU A 14 -12.94 -10.20 -4.62
N ASP A 15 -13.46 -10.16 -3.40
CA ASP A 15 -14.23 -9.01 -2.92
C ASP A 15 -13.30 -7.82 -2.62
N PRO A 16 -13.41 -6.69 -3.34
CA PRO A 16 -12.60 -5.51 -3.03
C PRO A 16 -12.81 -4.97 -1.61
N ALA A 17 -13.98 -5.24 -1.00
CA ALA A 17 -14.31 -4.80 0.35
C ALA A 17 -13.79 -5.75 1.44
N ASP A 18 -13.14 -6.86 1.08
CA ASP A 18 -12.58 -7.78 2.06
C ASP A 18 -11.51 -7.09 2.93
N GLU A 19 -11.63 -7.23 4.25
CA GLU A 19 -10.74 -6.58 5.21
C GLU A 19 -9.36 -7.24 5.29
N LEU A 20 -9.22 -8.48 4.83
CA LEU A 20 -8.01 -9.29 4.95
C LEU A 20 -7.08 -9.11 3.74
N HIS A 21 -7.61 -9.08 2.52
CA HIS A 21 -6.83 -9.01 1.28
C HIS A 21 -7.37 -8.02 0.24
N GLY A 22 -8.43 -7.25 0.54
CA GLY A 22 -9.01 -6.25 -0.34
C GLY A 22 -8.45 -4.82 -0.15
N LEU A 23 -9.21 -3.83 -0.61
CA LEU A 23 -8.84 -2.40 -0.58
C LEU A 23 -8.50 -1.87 0.82
N PRO A 24 -9.18 -2.26 1.92
CA PRO A 24 -8.77 -1.87 3.26
C PRO A 24 -7.32 -2.26 3.59
N HIS A 25 -6.93 -3.49 3.28
CA HIS A 25 -5.56 -3.96 3.45
C HIS A 25 -4.59 -3.19 2.56
N TRP A 26 -4.89 -3.08 1.27
CA TRP A 26 -4.00 -2.37 0.33
C TRP A 26 -3.79 -0.92 0.77
N ALA A 27 -4.82 -0.23 1.24
CA ALA A 27 -4.72 1.14 1.73
C ALA A 27 -3.81 1.23 2.96
N ARG A 28 -3.96 0.31 3.93
CA ARG A 28 -3.08 0.24 5.11
C ARG A 28 -1.63 0.00 4.72
N VAL A 29 -1.37 -0.88 3.75
CA VAL A 29 -0.02 -1.10 3.18
C VAL A 29 0.54 0.19 2.58
N ALA A 30 -0.24 0.90 1.75
CA ALA A 30 0.20 2.18 1.19
C ALA A 30 0.53 3.22 2.28
N ARG A 31 -0.31 3.36 3.30
CA ARG A 31 -0.04 4.26 4.45
C ARG A 31 1.21 3.87 5.22
N ASN A 32 1.40 2.58 5.49
CA ASN A 32 2.59 2.07 6.17
C ASN A 32 3.84 2.41 5.33
N GLY A 33 3.78 2.16 4.02
CA GLY A 33 4.88 2.42 3.09
C GLY A 33 5.25 3.91 3.00
N TYR A 34 4.27 4.81 2.99
CA TYR A 34 4.55 6.26 3.02
C TYR A 34 5.24 6.69 4.29
N TRP A 35 4.77 6.20 5.44
CA TRP A 35 5.38 6.51 6.73
C TRP A 35 6.81 5.96 6.83
N LEU A 36 7.03 4.71 6.40
CA LEU A 36 8.35 4.08 6.38
C LEU A 36 9.31 4.80 5.43
N ALA A 37 8.87 5.10 4.21
CA ALA A 37 9.69 5.82 3.22
C ALA A 37 10.18 7.18 3.77
N ALA A 38 9.29 7.93 4.44
CA ALA A 38 9.66 9.17 5.10
C ALA A 38 10.64 8.95 6.26
N ALA A 39 10.40 7.95 7.11
CA ALA A 39 11.27 7.63 8.25
C ALA A 39 12.68 7.14 7.85
N THR A 40 12.81 6.50 6.68
CA THR A 40 14.09 5.96 6.20
C THR A 40 14.77 6.79 5.13
N GLY A 41 14.15 7.89 4.67
CA GLY A 41 14.66 8.70 3.56
C GLY A 41 14.67 7.97 2.21
N VAL A 42 13.85 6.93 2.06
CA VAL A 42 13.76 6.11 0.84
C VAL A 42 12.71 6.69 -0.10
N SER A 43 12.92 6.56 -1.41
CA SER A 43 11.94 6.97 -2.42
C SER A 43 10.58 6.27 -2.20
N PRO A 44 9.47 7.01 -2.12
CA PRO A 44 8.15 6.41 -1.93
C PRO A 44 7.50 5.93 -3.25
N ARG A 45 8.23 5.94 -4.37
CA ARG A 45 7.65 5.70 -5.71
C ARG A 45 7.02 4.32 -5.87
N LEU A 46 7.60 3.31 -5.23
CA LEU A 46 7.07 1.94 -5.29
C LEU A 46 5.87 1.70 -4.37
N VAL A 47 5.58 2.59 -3.41
CA VAL A 47 4.63 2.35 -2.32
C VAL A 47 3.22 2.03 -2.83
N GLU A 48 2.59 2.94 -3.59
CA GLU A 48 1.23 2.70 -4.08
C GLU A 48 1.15 1.63 -5.18
N PRO A 49 2.08 1.57 -6.17
CA PRO A 49 2.10 0.46 -7.13
C PRO A 49 2.21 -0.91 -6.45
N PHE A 50 3.07 -1.06 -5.45
CA PHE A 50 3.20 -2.30 -4.68
C PHE A 50 1.92 -2.61 -3.89
N ALA A 51 1.40 -1.63 -3.15
CA ALA A 51 0.20 -1.79 -2.34
C ALA A 51 -1.00 -2.26 -3.18
N LEU A 52 -1.19 -1.67 -4.36
CA LEU A 52 -2.26 -2.05 -5.28
C LEU A 52 -2.03 -3.41 -5.94
N LEU A 53 -0.80 -3.87 -6.14
CA LEU A 53 -0.52 -5.06 -6.95
C LEU A 53 -0.25 -6.34 -6.15
N HIS A 54 0.43 -6.27 -5.00
CA HIS A 54 1.06 -7.42 -4.35
C HIS A 54 0.09 -8.59 -4.08
N ASP A 55 -1.15 -8.28 -3.70
CA ASP A 55 -2.25 -9.22 -3.44
C ASP A 55 -3.36 -9.20 -4.51
N ALA A 56 -3.23 -8.39 -5.57
CA ALA A 56 -4.27 -8.24 -6.58
C ALA A 56 -4.41 -9.44 -7.53
N CYS A 57 -3.47 -10.37 -7.50
CA CYS A 57 -3.52 -11.60 -8.30
C CYS A 57 -3.78 -12.84 -7.45
N ARG A 58 -4.44 -12.68 -6.30
CA ARG A 58 -4.94 -13.82 -5.53
C ARG A 58 -6.05 -14.55 -6.28
N GLU A 59 -6.07 -15.87 -6.18
CA GLU A 59 -7.10 -16.75 -6.74
C GLU A 59 -8.09 -17.22 -5.67
N ASN A 60 -7.73 -17.10 -4.39
CA ASN A 60 -8.55 -17.43 -3.23
C ASN A 60 -8.07 -16.68 -1.98
N GLU A 61 -8.87 -16.75 -0.91
CA GLU A 61 -8.59 -16.13 0.39
C GLU A 61 -7.68 -17.00 1.29
N ASP A 62 -7.30 -18.20 0.85
CA ASP A 62 -6.47 -19.13 1.63
C ASP A 62 -4.97 -18.81 1.44
N ARG A 63 -4.11 -19.84 1.40
CA ARG A 63 -2.65 -19.68 1.39
C ARG A 63 -2.09 -19.08 0.10
N ASP A 64 -2.74 -19.38 -1.02
CA ASP A 64 -2.37 -19.01 -2.40
C ASP A 64 -0.88 -18.67 -2.62
N PRO A 65 0.07 -19.62 -2.52
CA PRO A 65 1.51 -19.31 -2.57
C PRO A 65 1.99 -18.70 -3.91
N GLY A 66 1.14 -18.69 -4.94
CA GLY A 66 1.43 -18.17 -6.27
C GLY A 66 1.05 -16.70 -6.50
N HIS A 67 0.36 -16.03 -5.57
CA HIS A 67 -0.15 -14.66 -5.81
C HIS A 67 0.97 -13.64 -6.08
N GLY A 68 2.07 -13.68 -5.31
CA GLY A 68 3.21 -12.77 -5.52
C GLY A 68 3.83 -12.88 -6.92
N PRO A 69 4.21 -14.08 -7.40
CA PRO A 69 4.67 -14.26 -8.79
C PRO A 69 3.66 -13.82 -9.85
N ARG A 70 2.36 -14.04 -9.66
CA ARG A 70 1.33 -13.55 -10.59
C ARG A 70 1.22 -12.02 -10.56
N ALA A 71 1.31 -11.39 -9.38
CA ALA A 71 1.35 -9.94 -9.24
C ALA A 71 2.57 -9.32 -9.94
N ALA A 72 3.73 -9.98 -9.87
CA ALA A 72 4.93 -9.58 -10.60
C ALA A 72 4.76 -9.72 -12.13
N ALA A 73 4.04 -10.75 -12.60
CA ALA A 73 3.70 -10.90 -14.02
C ALA A 73 2.71 -9.82 -14.48
N LEU A 74 1.73 -9.46 -13.65
CA LEU A 74 0.84 -8.33 -13.92
C LEU A 74 1.61 -7.01 -14.02
N ALA A 75 2.51 -6.72 -13.08
CA ALA A 75 3.35 -5.53 -13.11
C ALA A 75 4.18 -5.41 -14.41
N ALA A 76 4.61 -6.53 -14.99
CA ALA A 76 5.43 -6.55 -16.22
C ALA A 76 4.65 -6.18 -17.49
N VAL A 77 3.32 -6.30 -17.49
CA VAL A 77 2.47 -6.01 -18.66
C VAL A 77 1.78 -4.64 -18.58
N LEU A 78 1.88 -3.96 -17.44
CA LEU A 78 1.37 -2.60 -17.27
C LEU A 78 2.35 -1.58 -17.84
N THR A 79 1.82 -0.49 -18.39
CA THR A 79 2.68 0.52 -19.02
C THR A 79 3.39 1.38 -17.97
N PRO A 80 4.61 1.89 -18.26
CA PRO A 80 5.32 2.82 -17.38
C PRO A 80 4.49 4.04 -16.97
N GLU A 81 3.66 4.57 -17.87
CA GLU A 81 2.80 5.73 -17.63
C GLU A 81 1.66 5.41 -16.66
N LEU A 82 1.14 4.17 -16.69
CA LEU A 82 0.10 3.74 -15.78
C LEU A 82 0.66 3.47 -14.37
N LEU A 83 1.87 2.92 -14.30
CA LEU A 83 2.59 2.69 -13.04
C LEU A 83 3.19 3.98 -12.47
N GLU A 84 3.42 4.99 -13.30
CA GLU A 84 4.17 6.22 -12.97
C GLU A 84 5.63 5.90 -12.55
N LEU A 85 6.23 4.87 -13.16
CA LEU A 85 7.56 4.34 -12.84
C LEU A 85 8.44 4.22 -14.09
N ALA A 86 9.75 4.46 -13.92
CA ALA A 86 10.74 4.16 -14.95
C ALA A 86 11.06 2.64 -15.01
N ALA A 87 11.60 2.16 -16.13
CA ALA A 87 11.90 0.73 -16.32
C ALA A 87 12.70 0.07 -15.16
N PRO A 88 13.76 0.69 -14.60
CA PRO A 88 14.46 0.10 -13.45
C PRO A 88 13.56 -0.05 -12.20
N GLN A 89 12.63 0.86 -11.99
CA GLN A 89 11.69 0.81 -10.86
C GLN A 89 10.60 -0.24 -11.07
N ILE A 90 10.22 -0.50 -12.33
CA ILE A 90 9.30 -1.60 -12.66
C ILE A 90 9.94 -2.93 -12.30
N GLU A 91 11.24 -3.14 -12.57
CA GLU A 91 11.93 -4.37 -12.15
C GLU A 91 11.97 -4.51 -10.62
N LEU A 92 12.22 -3.42 -9.89
CA LEU A 92 12.13 -3.41 -8.43
C LEU A 92 10.72 -3.74 -7.94
N LEU A 93 9.68 -3.18 -8.56
CA LEU A 93 8.28 -3.47 -8.22
C LEU A 93 7.93 -4.94 -8.46
N ARG A 94 8.38 -5.51 -9.58
CA ARG A 94 8.20 -6.93 -9.90
C ARG A 94 8.85 -7.82 -8.83
N GLU A 95 10.08 -7.51 -8.43
CA GLU A 95 10.76 -8.25 -7.37
C GLU A 95 10.06 -8.09 -6.02
N ALA A 96 9.64 -6.86 -5.68
CA ALA A 96 8.89 -6.58 -4.47
C ALA A 96 7.65 -7.46 -4.37
N CYS A 97 6.82 -7.50 -5.42
CA CYS A 97 5.63 -8.36 -5.49
C CYS A 97 5.98 -9.85 -5.44
N ALA A 98 6.96 -10.33 -6.20
CA ALA A 98 7.31 -11.75 -6.26
C ALA A 98 7.81 -12.32 -4.92
N GLN A 99 8.46 -11.49 -4.10
CA GLN A 99 9.19 -11.94 -2.91
C GLN A 99 8.53 -11.53 -1.57
N HIS A 100 7.43 -10.77 -1.56
CA HIS A 100 6.91 -10.18 -0.31
C HIS A 100 6.58 -11.21 0.78
N THR A 101 6.07 -12.39 0.41
CA THR A 101 5.77 -13.50 1.34
C THR A 101 6.95 -14.38 1.72
N ARG A 102 8.13 -14.20 1.09
CA ARG A 102 9.30 -15.10 1.25
C ARG A 102 10.11 -14.86 2.52
N GLY A 103 9.78 -13.83 3.30
CA GLY A 103 10.45 -13.53 4.57
C GLY A 103 11.87 -12.99 4.42
N ARG A 104 12.27 -12.52 3.24
CA ARG A 104 13.56 -11.86 3.02
C ARG A 104 13.60 -10.51 3.75
N THR A 105 14.76 -10.15 4.28
CA THR A 105 14.99 -8.88 5.00
C THR A 105 16.14 -8.05 4.43
N VAL A 106 16.93 -8.62 3.51
CA VAL A 106 18.04 -7.94 2.83
C VAL A 106 17.68 -7.80 1.35
N ALA A 107 17.58 -6.56 0.87
CA ALA A 107 17.27 -6.21 -0.51
C ALA A 107 17.54 -4.71 -0.76
N HIS A 108 17.18 -4.23 -1.95
CA HIS A 108 17.13 -2.80 -2.24
C HIS A 108 16.25 -2.06 -1.21
N PRO A 109 16.61 -0.84 -0.76
CA PRO A 109 15.84 -0.13 0.27
C PRO A 109 14.34 0.07 -0.06
N GLU A 110 14.01 0.33 -1.33
CA GLU A 110 12.60 0.46 -1.75
C GLU A 110 11.81 -0.86 -1.60
N LEU A 111 12.45 -2.03 -1.80
CA LEU A 111 11.82 -3.34 -1.57
C LEU A 111 11.61 -3.59 -0.08
N GLN A 112 12.59 -3.23 0.75
CA GLN A 112 12.52 -3.37 2.20
C GLN A 112 11.34 -2.56 2.76
N VAL A 113 11.14 -1.33 2.29
CA VAL A 113 9.99 -0.49 2.66
C VAL A 113 8.68 -1.15 2.25
N CYS A 114 8.58 -1.68 1.02
CA CYS A 114 7.37 -2.37 0.56
C CYS A 114 7.05 -3.61 1.41
N TRP A 115 8.05 -4.45 1.69
CA TRP A 115 7.84 -5.66 2.48
C TRP A 115 7.51 -5.37 3.94
N ASP A 116 8.14 -4.37 4.55
CA ASP A 116 7.79 -3.95 5.90
C ASP A 116 6.39 -3.33 5.94
N ALA A 117 6.00 -2.57 4.92
CA ALA A 117 4.67 -1.98 4.84
C ALA A 117 3.55 -3.03 4.87
N ASP A 118 3.72 -4.13 4.14
CA ASP A 118 2.82 -5.30 4.17
C ASP A 118 2.91 -6.05 5.51
N ARG A 119 4.12 -6.36 5.98
CA ARG A 119 4.33 -7.13 7.22
C ARG A 119 3.80 -6.43 8.46
N LEU A 120 3.86 -5.09 8.51
CA LEU A 120 3.29 -4.31 9.60
C LEU A 120 1.77 -4.41 9.66
N ASP A 121 1.09 -4.76 8.57
CA ASP A 121 -0.35 -4.98 8.53
C ASP A 121 -0.74 -6.43 8.86
N LEU A 122 0.21 -7.35 9.17
CA LEU A 122 -0.10 -8.73 9.56
C LEU A 122 -0.88 -8.84 10.88
N VAL A 123 -0.85 -7.79 11.70
CA VAL A 123 -1.68 -7.68 12.91
C VAL A 123 -3.17 -7.79 12.60
N ARG A 124 -3.61 -7.42 11.38
CA ARG A 124 -5.00 -7.59 10.92
C ARG A 124 -5.45 -9.06 10.92
N LEU A 125 -4.50 -9.97 10.71
CA LEU A 125 -4.71 -11.42 10.67
C LEU A 125 -4.52 -12.06 12.06
N GLY A 126 -4.32 -11.26 13.11
CA GLY A 126 -4.04 -11.73 14.47
C GLY A 126 -2.60 -12.21 14.69
N PHE A 127 -1.69 -11.97 13.74
CA PHE A 127 -0.28 -12.32 13.92
C PHE A 127 0.47 -11.21 14.67
N ALA A 128 1.31 -11.62 15.62
CA ALA A 128 2.28 -10.71 16.23
C ALA A 128 3.37 -10.32 15.23
N LEU A 129 3.86 -9.09 15.33
CA LEU A 129 4.97 -8.61 14.52
C LEU A 129 6.29 -9.24 15.00
N ASP A 130 6.95 -10.00 14.11
CA ASP A 130 8.27 -10.57 14.40
C ASP A 130 9.37 -9.62 13.90
N ARG A 131 10.09 -8.99 14.83
CA ARG A 131 11.24 -8.11 14.54
C ARG A 131 12.27 -8.75 13.61
N ARG A 132 12.48 -10.06 13.68
CA ARG A 132 13.45 -10.79 12.84
C ARG A 132 13.04 -10.85 11.37
N ARG A 133 11.75 -10.60 11.09
CA ARG A 133 11.18 -10.56 9.73
C ARG A 133 11.01 -9.14 9.21
N LEU A 134 11.44 -8.11 9.95
CA LEU A 134 11.36 -6.71 9.52
C LEU A 134 12.72 -6.21 9.04
N CYS A 135 12.71 -5.39 8.00
CA CYS A 135 13.89 -4.94 7.27
C CYS A 135 14.50 -3.68 7.88
N THR A 136 13.67 -2.70 8.19
CA THR A 136 14.05 -1.35 8.62
C THR A 136 13.96 -1.18 10.13
N GLU A 137 14.82 -0.35 10.72
CA GLU A 137 14.73 -0.04 12.16
C GLU A 137 13.40 0.63 12.53
N ALA A 138 12.85 1.48 11.66
CA ALA A 138 11.55 2.12 11.88
C ALA A 138 10.42 1.07 12.02
N ALA A 139 10.38 0.04 11.17
CA ALA A 139 9.39 -1.03 11.29
C ALA A 139 9.62 -1.86 12.57
N ARG A 140 10.88 -2.12 12.94
CA ARG A 140 11.20 -2.89 14.15
C ARG A 140 10.79 -2.15 15.42
N ALA A 141 10.99 -0.84 15.47
CA ALA A 141 10.51 0.01 16.56
C ALA A 141 8.98 0.01 16.68
N VAL A 142 8.24 -0.09 15.55
CA VAL A 142 6.78 -0.31 15.58
C VAL A 142 6.44 -1.67 16.19
N ALA A 143 7.16 -2.73 15.82
CA ALA A 143 6.94 -4.07 16.37
C ALA A 143 7.21 -4.17 17.88
N GLU A 144 8.12 -3.35 18.39
CA GLU A 144 8.46 -3.26 19.82
C GLU A 144 7.55 -2.28 20.59
N GLY A 145 6.66 -1.56 19.90
CA GLY A 145 5.77 -0.57 20.50
C GLY A 145 6.44 0.76 20.86
N GLU A 146 7.67 0.98 20.41
CA GLU A 146 8.41 2.24 20.58
C GLU A 146 7.87 3.34 19.66
N LEU A 147 7.39 2.96 18.47
CA LEU A 147 6.73 3.85 17.51
C LEU A 147 5.32 3.37 17.20
N ARG A 148 4.44 4.30 16.83
CA ARG A 148 3.09 4.01 16.35
C ARG A 148 2.92 4.50 14.93
N LEU A 149 2.29 3.66 14.10
CA LEU A 149 1.87 4.08 12.77
C LEU A 149 0.78 5.17 12.88
N PRO A 150 0.77 6.16 11.98
CA PRO A 150 -0.20 7.24 12.03
C PRO A 150 -1.63 6.69 11.79
N PRO A 151 -2.67 7.23 12.44
CA PRO A 151 -4.03 6.79 12.18
C PRO A 151 -4.40 6.98 10.70
N MET A 152 -5.38 6.20 10.24
CA MET A 152 -5.90 6.27 8.88
C MET A 152 -7.41 6.45 8.91
N ASP A 153 -7.90 7.47 8.20
CA ASP A 153 -9.27 7.52 7.71
C ASP A 153 -9.32 6.77 6.37
N LEU A 154 -9.82 5.53 6.41
CA LEU A 154 -9.83 4.65 5.25
C LEU A 154 -10.73 5.18 4.12
N PRO A 155 -12.01 5.56 4.36
CA PRO A 155 -12.84 6.17 3.32
C PRO A 155 -12.18 7.38 2.66
N LEU A 156 -11.59 8.28 3.46
CA LEU A 156 -10.93 9.47 2.94
C LEU A 156 -9.67 9.12 2.12
N PHE A 157 -8.88 8.14 2.57
CA PHE A 157 -7.71 7.66 1.84
C PHE A 157 -8.10 7.11 0.46
N LEU A 158 -9.07 6.19 0.43
CA LEU A 158 -9.54 5.56 -0.81
C LEU A 158 -10.10 6.61 -1.78
N ALA A 159 -10.91 7.54 -1.29
CA ALA A 159 -11.47 8.62 -2.11
C ALA A 159 -10.40 9.54 -2.68
N ARG A 160 -9.44 9.99 -1.86
CA ARG A 160 -8.41 10.96 -2.28
C ARG A 160 -7.33 10.36 -3.16
N ARG A 161 -6.82 9.17 -2.83
CA ARG A 161 -5.70 8.54 -3.55
C ARG A 161 -6.17 7.76 -4.77
N TRP A 162 -7.24 6.99 -4.60
CA TRP A 162 -7.64 5.98 -5.57
C TRP A 162 -8.98 6.26 -6.24
N ARG A 163 -9.73 7.26 -5.77
CA ARG A 163 -11.05 7.65 -6.29
C ARG A 163 -12.03 6.48 -6.31
N VAL A 164 -11.99 5.65 -5.27
CA VAL A 164 -12.94 4.56 -5.06
C VAL A 164 -13.46 4.55 -3.62
N ASP A 165 -14.60 3.89 -3.40
CA ASP A 165 -15.03 3.46 -2.07
C ASP A 165 -14.45 2.07 -1.71
N SER A 166 -14.83 1.52 -0.54
CA SER A 166 -14.37 0.20 -0.09
C SER A 166 -14.81 -0.94 -1.01
N ARG A 167 -15.84 -0.76 -1.84
CA ARG A 167 -16.33 -1.76 -2.80
C ARG A 167 -15.68 -1.61 -4.18
N GLY A 168 -14.72 -0.70 -4.33
CA GLY A 168 -14.06 -0.41 -5.60
C GLY A 168 -14.93 0.41 -6.57
N GLN A 169 -16.05 0.96 -6.11
CA GLN A 169 -16.91 1.82 -6.92
C GLN A 169 -16.29 3.22 -7.00
N THR A 170 -16.27 3.81 -8.20
CA THR A 170 -15.67 5.14 -8.39
C THR A 170 -16.46 6.19 -7.62
N VAL A 171 -15.75 7.02 -6.86
CA VAL A 171 -16.33 8.19 -6.16
C VAL A 171 -15.99 9.49 -6.89
N PRO A 172 -16.86 10.50 -6.85
CA PRO A 172 -16.57 11.81 -7.43
C PRO A 172 -15.35 12.45 -6.78
N VAL A 173 -14.71 13.37 -7.50
CA VAL A 173 -13.62 14.17 -6.94
C VAL A 173 -14.20 14.97 -5.77
N LEU A 174 -13.67 14.75 -4.57
CA LEU A 174 -13.95 15.65 -3.45
C LEU A 174 -13.31 17.00 -3.78
N GLU A 175 -14.11 17.95 -4.25
CA GLU A 175 -13.69 19.36 -4.34
C GLU A 175 -13.45 19.83 -2.90
N PHE A 176 -12.21 20.15 -2.58
CA PHE A 176 -11.88 20.70 -1.28
C PHE A 176 -12.18 22.20 -1.33
N THR A 177 -13.25 22.63 -0.66
CA THR A 177 -13.29 23.97 -0.08
C THR A 177 -12.45 23.91 1.18
N PRO A 178 -11.30 24.61 1.26
CA PRO A 178 -10.71 24.88 2.56
C PRO A 178 -11.80 25.58 3.37
N ASP A 179 -12.11 25.07 4.56
CA ASP A 179 -12.82 25.88 5.54
C ASP A 179 -11.93 27.11 5.76
N LEU A 180 -12.35 28.24 5.20
CA LEU A 180 -11.89 29.54 5.65
C LEU A 180 -12.45 29.62 7.06
N GLU A 181 -11.61 29.38 8.05
CA GLU A 181 -11.86 29.84 9.39
C GLU A 181 -12.04 31.37 9.28
N ASP A 182 -13.29 31.82 9.39
CA ASP A 182 -13.61 33.22 9.65
C ASP A 182 -13.06 33.55 11.05
N ASP A 183 -11.77 33.87 11.10
CA ASP A 183 -11.17 34.65 12.18
C ASP A 183 -11.48 36.13 11.92
N ASP A 184 -12.75 36.50 12.09
CA ASP A 184 -13.12 37.87 12.43
C ASP A 184 -13.15 37.94 13.96
N SER A 185 -11.97 38.15 14.52
CA SER A 185 -11.81 38.71 15.85
C SER A 185 -12.34 40.15 15.84
N ASP A 186 -13.56 40.31 16.34
CA ASP A 186 -14.04 41.57 16.92
C ASP A 186 -13.02 42.06 17.96
N ASP A 187 -12.45 43.25 17.76
CA ASP A 187 -11.94 44.11 18.83
C ASP A 187 -11.86 45.56 18.32
N GLU A 188 -12.97 46.31 18.53
CA GLU A 188 -12.99 47.78 18.67
C GLU A 188 -12.84 48.17 20.15
#